data_AF-A0A7J8YJ76-F1
#
_entry.id   AF-A0A7J8YJ76-F1
#
_cell.length_a   1.000
_cell.length_b   1.000
_cell.length_c   1.000
_cell.angle_alpha   90.00
_cell.angle_beta   90.00
_cell.angle_gamma   90.00
#
_symmetry.space_group_name_H-M   'P 1'
#
loop_
_entity.id
_entity.type
_entity.pdbx_description
1 polymer ?
#
loop_
_entity_poly.entity_id
_entity_poly.type
_entity_poly.pdbx_seq_one_letter_code
_entity_poly.pdbx_strand_id
1 'polypeptide(L)'
;MVAMGHSSATVSPKVEVGEVDTSAPFTTVKDAVTRFSEATFSGENPTMKAAKARPAERVLAKETQLHLAQNVLNKFKGRVENAETTKSQALEDLERAQTTVEELTHKLKTANESKNSVIKATEAAKDQAKQFEETNSGDLTGTNGARSQDLETANEQYTTVITELYAAKQELSKARKERDASLEAKIAAFNRAGEAEHAVNVNIKKVGALSREISAVQESIGNVKLASLEIQKEQAKTYAEKDTQRQLYKAKLEESTKRLLALKNESDIELARNLEAKLCETVYQIADLQKQIKNAKASDLESVQAVTSELDGAKGSQQKVINKENLLRNLVESLKVELENVKKEHSELKEKEAETESIAGNLHVKLRRSKYDLEVFLAEESKTRGAYEEMISTLQQLSVETEGAQREAEEMKKETEKLELEAEASRVRLKEADKKLRNVSEENEAAKEAETRALDQIKMLSERINAARASTPECGADITISREEFESLSHKAEESNNIAEMKVKAAMARVEAVKASENEALERIEAIQKEIEDMKAATMDALKTAEVAEAAKMAVEGELQ
;
A
#
# COMPACT_ATOMS: atom_id res chain seq x y z
N MET A 1 -55.61 -11.18 34.68
CA MET A 1 -55.85 -11.95 33.44
C MET A 1 -54.52 -11.99 32.70
N VAL A 2 -53.66 -12.96 32.98
CA VAL A 2 -53.54 -14.25 32.27
C VAL A 2 -53.30 -14.06 30.77
N ALA A 3 -52.04 -14.16 30.33
CA ALA A 3 -51.53 -15.31 29.57
C ALA A 3 -50.17 -15.00 28.92
N MET A 4 -49.19 -15.88 29.19
CA MET A 4 -48.19 -16.46 28.27
C MET A 4 -47.31 -15.46 27.47
N GLY A 5 -46.00 -15.37 27.63
CA GLY A 5 -45.00 -16.38 27.96
C GLY A 5 -43.97 -16.40 26.84
N HIS A 6 -42.69 -16.19 27.16
CA HIS A 6 -41.51 -16.98 26.77
C HIS A 6 -40.22 -16.15 26.94
N SER A 7 -39.38 -16.68 27.82
CA SER A 7 -38.05 -16.24 28.23
C SER A 7 -36.97 -16.76 27.26
N SER A 8 -36.11 -15.89 26.74
CA SER A 8 -34.84 -16.30 26.11
C SER A 8 -33.72 -16.21 27.13
N ALA A 9 -33.55 -17.28 27.92
CA ALA A 9 -32.36 -17.48 28.74
C ALA A 9 -31.30 -18.19 27.88
N THR A 10 -30.16 -17.53 27.73
CA THR A 10 -28.91 -18.06 27.23
C THR A 10 -28.41 -19.18 28.15
N VAL A 11 -28.33 -20.41 27.63
CA VAL A 11 -27.71 -21.55 28.30
C VAL A 11 -26.67 -22.17 27.37
N SER A 12 -25.47 -22.32 27.91
CA SER A 12 -24.23 -22.84 27.35
C SER A 12 -24.36 -24.24 26.72
N PRO A 13 -23.47 -24.66 25.79
CA PRO A 13 -23.41 -26.04 25.36
C PRO A 13 -22.87 -26.90 26.51
N LYS A 14 -23.75 -27.73 27.06
CA LYS A 14 -23.42 -28.86 27.92
C LYS A 14 -22.91 -29.98 27.00
N VAL A 15 -21.67 -30.40 27.22
CA VAL A 15 -21.14 -31.65 26.67
C VAL A 15 -21.82 -32.79 27.43
N GLU A 16 -22.59 -33.63 26.74
CA GLU A 16 -23.06 -34.89 27.30
C GLU A 16 -21.93 -35.92 27.15
N VAL A 17 -21.18 -36.04 28.24
CA VAL A 17 -20.24 -37.12 28.50
C VAL A 17 -21.06 -38.39 28.71
N GLY A 18 -20.68 -39.49 28.06
CA GLY A 18 -21.28 -40.79 28.35
C GLY A 18 -21.07 -41.17 29.81
N GLU A 19 -22.14 -41.07 30.60
CA GLU A 19 -22.20 -41.63 31.95
C GLU A 19 -22.25 -43.16 31.82
N VAL A 20 -21.14 -43.82 32.13
CA VAL A 20 -21.20 -45.23 32.52
C VAL A 20 -21.72 -45.24 33.95
N ASP A 21 -22.95 -45.75 34.11
CA ASP A 21 -23.54 -46.02 35.41
C ASP A 21 -22.63 -46.97 36.21
N THR A 22 -22.05 -46.45 37.29
CA THR A 22 -21.17 -47.17 38.24
C THR A 22 -21.87 -47.42 39.57
N SER A 23 -23.19 -47.27 39.65
CA SER A 23 -23.93 -47.25 40.91
C SER A 23 -24.21 -48.62 41.54
N ALA A 24 -23.87 -49.74 40.89
CA ALA A 24 -24.08 -51.08 41.45
C ALA A 24 -22.77 -51.75 41.93
N PRO A 25 -22.65 -52.13 43.22
CA PRO A 25 -21.43 -52.75 43.75
C PRO A 25 -21.24 -54.20 43.26
N PHE A 26 -20.03 -54.51 42.82
CA PHE A 26 -19.63 -55.85 42.35
C PHE A 26 -19.58 -56.85 43.51
N THR A 27 -20.32 -57.96 43.43
CA THR A 27 -20.35 -58.97 44.51
C THR A 27 -19.39 -60.14 44.30
N THR A 28 -18.82 -60.37 43.11
CA THR A 28 -17.76 -61.38 42.92
C THR A 28 -16.81 -61.09 41.75
N VAL A 29 -15.52 -61.37 41.98
CA VAL A 29 -14.38 -61.14 41.06
C VAL A 29 -14.46 -61.96 39.75
N LYS A 30 -15.30 -63.00 39.71
CA LYS A 30 -15.44 -63.92 38.57
C LYS A 30 -16.22 -63.31 37.39
N ASP A 31 -17.13 -62.37 37.67
CA ASP A 31 -17.93 -61.69 36.64
C ASP A 31 -17.14 -60.59 35.91
N ALA A 32 -16.17 -59.96 36.59
CA ALA A 32 -15.27 -58.98 35.98
C ALA A 32 -14.31 -59.62 34.96
N VAL A 33 -13.87 -60.86 35.20
CA VAL A 33 -12.90 -61.57 34.35
C VAL A 33 -13.54 -62.13 33.08
N THR A 34 -14.84 -62.43 33.11
CA THR A 34 -15.54 -63.03 31.96
C THR A 34 -15.90 -62.00 30.89
N ARG A 35 -16.00 -60.69 31.23
CA ARG A 35 -16.29 -59.62 30.25
C ARG A 35 -15.07 -59.17 29.41
N PHE A 36 -13.87 -59.62 29.75
CA PHE A 36 -12.63 -59.26 29.05
C PHE A 36 -11.89 -60.45 28.40
N SER A 37 -12.42 -61.68 28.47
CA SER A 37 -11.71 -62.88 27.99
C SER A 37 -12.53 -63.75 27.03
N GLU A 38 -12.86 -63.23 25.84
CA GLU A 38 -13.31 -64.08 24.72
C GLU A 38 -12.65 -63.66 23.40
N ALA A 39 -11.39 -64.08 23.20
CA ALA A 39 -10.77 -64.23 21.88
C ALA A 39 -9.56 -65.19 21.93
N THR A 40 -9.81 -66.43 21.49
CA THR A 40 -8.91 -67.32 20.72
C THR A 40 -8.01 -68.40 21.40
N PHE A 41 -8.17 -69.61 20.82
CA PHE A 41 -7.32 -70.81 20.69
C PHE A 41 -7.17 -71.86 21.82
N SER A 42 -7.95 -72.94 21.61
CA SER A 42 -7.59 -74.37 21.63
C SER A 42 -6.11 -74.72 21.78
N GLY A 43 -5.84 -75.65 22.70
CA GLY A 43 -4.50 -76.15 22.99
C GLY A 43 -3.96 -77.12 21.94
N GLU A 44 -2.67 -76.98 21.66
CA GLU A 44 -1.78 -78.07 21.24
C GLU A 44 -0.34 -77.64 21.58
N ASN A 45 0.40 -78.47 22.31
CA ASN A 45 1.82 -78.26 22.58
C ASN A 45 2.63 -78.44 21.29
N PRO A 46 3.65 -77.60 21.07
CA PRO A 46 4.97 -78.21 20.86
C PRO A 46 6.10 -77.46 21.56
N THR A 47 6.99 -78.25 22.16
CA THR A 47 8.40 -77.94 22.41
C THR A 47 9.06 -77.39 21.13
N MET A 48 9.63 -76.17 21.13
CA MET A 48 10.82 -75.79 20.32
C MET A 48 11.30 -74.34 20.63
N LYS A 49 12.57 -74.26 21.06
CA LYS A 49 13.62 -73.26 20.77
C LYS A 49 13.24 -71.79 20.50
N ALA A 50 13.96 -70.88 21.19
CA ALA A 50 14.01 -69.43 20.98
C ALA A 50 13.78 -69.01 19.50
N ALA A 51 12.56 -68.59 19.19
CA ALA A 51 12.21 -68.08 17.89
C ALA A 51 12.72 -66.64 17.77
N LYS A 52 13.80 -66.50 17.01
CA LYS A 52 14.25 -65.22 16.45
C LYS A 52 13.08 -64.66 15.63
N ALA A 53 12.43 -63.59 16.12
CA ALA A 53 11.29 -62.95 15.44
C ALA A 53 11.55 -62.85 13.94
N ARG A 54 10.61 -63.35 13.13
CA ARG A 54 10.75 -63.47 11.67
C ARG A 54 11.12 -62.10 11.09
N PRO A 55 12.04 -62.02 10.11
CA PRO A 55 12.47 -60.74 9.52
C PRO A 55 11.30 -59.85 9.08
N ALA A 56 10.23 -60.45 8.53
CA ALA A 56 9.03 -59.74 8.08
C ALA A 56 8.27 -59.01 9.19
N GLU A 57 8.23 -59.55 10.41
CA GLU A 57 7.51 -58.96 11.55
C GLU A 57 8.28 -57.76 12.11
N ARG A 58 9.61 -57.84 12.12
CA ARG A 58 10.48 -56.69 12.41
C ARG A 58 10.45 -55.62 11.33
N VAL A 59 10.21 -55.98 10.07
CA VAL A 59 10.03 -55.04 8.97
C VAL A 59 8.71 -54.29 9.12
N LEU A 60 7.60 -55.00 9.39
CA LEU A 60 6.29 -54.37 9.64
C LEU A 60 6.29 -53.43 10.85
N ALA A 61 6.92 -53.83 11.97
CA ALA A 61 7.02 -52.97 13.15
C ALA A 61 7.85 -51.70 12.88
N LYS A 62 8.92 -51.81 12.08
CA LYS A 62 9.73 -50.65 11.65
C LYS A 62 8.98 -49.77 10.66
N GLU A 63 8.17 -50.34 9.79
CA GLU A 63 7.35 -49.61 8.82
C GLU A 63 6.23 -48.83 9.51
N THR A 64 5.55 -49.41 10.51
CA THR A 64 4.59 -48.69 11.36
C THR A 64 5.27 -47.56 12.14
N GLN A 65 6.47 -47.79 12.69
CA GLN A 65 7.26 -46.73 13.34
C GLN A 65 7.66 -45.62 12.36
N LEU A 66 8.03 -45.97 11.12
CA LEU A 66 8.36 -45.01 10.08
C LEU A 66 7.14 -44.14 9.72
N HIS A 67 5.96 -44.74 9.60
CA HIS A 67 4.72 -44.01 9.31
C HIS A 67 4.32 -43.07 10.45
N LEU A 68 4.47 -43.51 11.71
CA LEU A 68 4.28 -42.65 12.88
C LEU A 68 5.26 -41.48 12.89
N ALA A 69 6.54 -41.74 12.60
CA ALA A 69 7.56 -40.70 12.51
C ALA A 69 7.28 -39.71 11.37
N GLN A 70 6.84 -40.18 10.20
CA GLN A 70 6.42 -39.33 9.08
C GLN A 70 5.20 -38.48 9.43
N ASN A 71 4.22 -39.02 10.14
CA ASN A 71 3.02 -38.28 10.54
C ASN A 71 3.38 -37.19 11.56
N VAL A 72 4.26 -37.50 12.53
CA VAL A 72 4.80 -36.51 13.48
C VAL A 72 5.62 -35.44 12.77
N LEU A 73 6.47 -35.83 11.80
CA LEU A 73 7.24 -34.88 10.98
C LEU A 73 6.32 -33.94 10.20
N ASN A 74 5.27 -34.45 9.57
CA ASN A 74 4.30 -33.64 8.84
C ASN A 74 3.54 -32.66 9.77
N LYS A 75 3.21 -33.09 10.99
CA LYS A 75 2.63 -32.19 12.01
C LYS A 75 3.60 -31.08 12.41
N PHE A 76 4.87 -31.40 12.61
CA PHE A 76 5.88 -30.37 12.91
C PHE A 76 6.10 -29.43 11.73
N LYS A 77 6.12 -29.95 10.50
CA LYS A 77 6.22 -29.15 9.28
C LYS A 77 5.06 -28.16 9.17
N GLY A 78 3.82 -28.59 9.36
CA GLY A 78 2.66 -27.69 9.34
C GLY A 78 2.70 -26.66 10.47
N ARG A 79 3.24 -26.99 11.65
CA ARG A 79 3.45 -26.00 12.73
C ARG A 79 4.53 -24.98 12.39
N VAL A 80 5.60 -25.38 11.71
CA VAL A 80 6.66 -24.47 11.24
C VAL A 80 6.11 -23.55 10.16
N GLU A 81 5.40 -24.07 9.17
CA GLU A 81 4.76 -23.27 8.11
C GLU A 81 3.79 -22.24 8.71
N ASN A 82 2.91 -22.65 9.64
CA ASN A 82 2.02 -21.72 10.33
C ASN A 82 2.76 -20.66 11.17
N ALA A 83 3.89 -21.02 11.78
CA ALA A 83 4.70 -20.06 12.53
C ALA A 83 5.41 -19.08 11.60
N GLU A 84 5.88 -19.53 10.45
CA GLU A 84 6.50 -18.68 9.41
C GLU A 84 5.49 -17.72 8.78
N THR A 85 4.27 -18.17 8.49
CA THR A 85 3.21 -17.27 7.98
C THR A 85 2.83 -16.22 9.03
N THR A 86 2.66 -16.63 10.29
CA THR A 86 2.37 -15.70 11.39
C THR A 86 3.50 -14.69 11.59
N LYS A 87 4.76 -15.12 11.51
CA LYS A 87 5.93 -14.24 11.59
C LYS A 87 5.96 -13.24 10.43
N SER A 88 5.69 -13.70 9.21
CA SER A 88 5.69 -12.85 8.02
C SER A 88 4.61 -11.78 8.12
N GLN A 89 3.40 -12.16 8.53
CA GLN A 89 2.30 -11.22 8.78
C GLN A 89 2.65 -10.18 9.85
N ALA A 90 3.28 -10.61 10.95
CA ALA A 90 3.70 -9.70 12.02
C ALA A 90 4.80 -8.72 11.59
N LEU A 91 5.70 -9.13 10.70
CA LEU A 91 6.71 -8.24 10.13
C LEU A 91 6.10 -7.20 9.19
N GLU A 92 5.13 -7.58 8.36
CA GLU A 92 4.39 -6.64 7.53
C GLU A 92 3.57 -5.65 8.37
N ASP A 93 2.93 -6.11 9.44
CA ASP A 93 2.21 -5.24 10.37
C ASP A 93 3.16 -4.26 11.08
N LEU A 94 4.37 -4.71 11.43
CA LEU A 94 5.40 -3.86 12.02
C LEU A 94 5.89 -2.79 11.02
N GLU A 95 6.14 -3.17 9.77
CA GLU A 95 6.57 -2.24 8.73
C GLU A 95 5.47 -1.19 8.46
N ARG A 96 4.21 -1.61 8.31
CA ARG A 96 3.06 -0.70 8.21
C ARG A 96 3.00 0.26 9.40
N ALA A 97 3.16 -0.26 10.62
CA ALA A 97 3.16 0.57 11.83
C ALA A 97 4.32 1.58 11.81
N GLN A 98 5.52 1.19 11.39
CA GLN A 98 6.67 2.09 11.24
C GLN A 98 6.39 3.21 10.24
N THR A 99 5.87 2.89 9.05
CA THR A 99 5.51 3.90 8.04
C THR A 99 4.48 4.88 8.59
N THR A 100 3.46 4.41 9.31
CA THR A 100 2.46 5.31 9.92
C THR A 100 3.05 6.21 11.00
N VAL A 101 4.01 5.73 11.79
CA VAL A 101 4.72 6.54 12.79
C VAL A 101 5.57 7.62 12.12
N GLU A 102 6.27 7.29 11.04
CA GLU A 102 7.05 8.25 10.26
C GLU A 102 6.15 9.33 9.64
N GLU A 103 5.02 8.95 9.03
CA GLU A 103 4.04 9.90 8.49
C GLU A 103 3.48 10.82 9.58
N LEU A 104 3.09 10.27 10.73
CA LEU A 104 2.57 11.07 11.85
C LEU A 104 3.65 12.00 12.41
N THR A 105 4.90 11.55 12.45
CA THR A 105 6.05 12.36 12.87
C THR A 105 6.28 13.53 11.91
N HIS A 106 6.21 13.29 10.60
CA HIS A 106 6.30 14.33 9.59
C HIS A 106 5.14 15.34 9.72
N LYS A 107 3.89 14.86 9.82
CA LYS A 107 2.71 15.71 10.01
C LYS A 107 2.83 16.57 11.26
N LEU A 108 3.33 16.00 12.36
CA LEU A 108 3.54 16.73 13.62
C LEU A 108 4.63 17.80 13.49
N LYS A 109 5.71 17.51 12.76
CA LYS A 109 6.76 18.49 12.46
C LYS A 109 6.20 19.68 11.67
N THR A 110 5.48 19.43 10.58
CA THR A 110 4.87 20.48 9.75
C THR A 110 3.85 21.31 10.54
N ALA A 111 3.01 20.67 11.34
CA ALA A 111 2.06 21.38 12.20
C ALA A 111 2.76 22.28 13.23
N ASN A 112 3.88 21.83 13.79
CA ASN A 112 4.64 22.63 14.77
C ASN A 112 5.39 23.80 14.11
N GLU A 113 5.92 23.61 12.89
CA GLU A 113 6.50 24.68 12.07
C GLU A 113 5.45 25.74 11.73
N SER A 114 4.25 25.32 11.29
CA SER A 114 3.12 26.22 11.04
C SER A 114 2.72 26.99 12.30
N LYS A 115 2.60 26.31 13.45
CA LYS A 115 2.28 26.96 14.73
C LYS A 115 3.30 28.04 15.09
N ASN A 116 4.59 27.74 14.93
CA ASN A 116 5.67 28.69 15.22
C ASN A 116 5.64 29.91 14.27
N SER A 117 5.30 29.72 12.99
CA SER A 117 5.10 30.83 12.05
C SER A 117 3.91 31.71 12.44
N VAL A 118 2.79 31.12 12.88
CA VAL A 118 1.63 31.87 13.37
C VAL A 118 1.98 32.67 14.64
N ILE A 119 2.75 32.10 15.56
CA ILE A 119 3.22 32.80 16.77
C ILE A 119 4.08 34.01 16.38
N LYS A 120 5.02 33.86 15.44
CA LYS A 120 5.83 34.99 14.95
C LYS A 120 5.00 36.08 14.29
N ALA A 121 4.01 35.70 13.47
CA ALA A 121 3.12 36.65 12.82
C ALA A 121 2.24 37.42 13.83
N THR A 122 1.77 36.74 14.87
CA THR A 122 0.98 37.38 15.94
C THR A 122 1.83 38.28 16.84
N GLU A 123 3.08 37.93 17.13
CA GLU A 123 4.02 38.85 17.81
C GLU A 123 4.31 40.08 16.94
N ALA A 124 4.58 39.91 15.65
CA ALA A 124 4.83 41.03 14.73
C ALA A 124 3.62 41.98 14.61
N ALA A 125 2.40 41.42 14.51
CA ALA A 125 1.17 42.21 14.49
C ALA A 125 0.93 42.96 15.81
N LYS A 126 1.31 42.35 16.95
CA LYS A 126 1.23 42.98 18.27
C LYS A 126 2.23 44.12 18.43
N ASP A 127 3.43 43.99 17.88
CA ASP A 127 4.43 45.05 17.88
C ASP A 127 4.05 46.21 16.95
N GLN A 128 3.45 45.91 15.79
CA GLN A 128 2.87 46.94 14.91
C GLN A 128 1.69 47.67 15.57
N ALA A 129 0.79 46.95 16.24
CA ALA A 129 -0.33 47.56 16.96
C ALA A 129 0.14 48.53 18.07
N LYS A 130 1.22 48.19 18.78
CA LYS A 130 1.85 49.10 19.76
C LYS A 130 2.46 50.33 19.10
N GLN A 131 3.08 50.20 17.92
CA GLN A 131 3.60 51.36 17.17
C GLN A 131 2.47 52.29 16.69
N PHE A 132 1.31 51.74 16.32
CA PHE A 132 0.13 52.54 15.99
C PHE A 132 -0.50 53.21 17.21
N GLU A 133 -0.42 52.59 18.39
CA GLU A 133 -0.90 53.16 19.65
C GLU A 133 0.01 54.29 20.17
N GLU A 134 1.31 54.24 19.89
CA GLU A 134 2.29 55.30 20.23
C GLU A 134 2.31 56.48 19.24
N THR A 135 1.85 56.30 18.00
CA THR A 135 1.90 57.35 16.96
C THR A 135 0.62 58.16 16.78
N ASN A 136 -0.51 57.76 17.40
CA ASN A 136 -1.77 58.50 17.27
C ASN A 136 -2.05 59.43 18.46
N SER A 137 -1.21 60.46 18.57
CA SER A 137 -1.58 61.78 19.10
C SER A 137 -1.33 62.82 18.01
N GLY A 138 -2.28 62.98 17.09
CA GLY A 138 -2.14 63.96 16.01
C GLY A 138 -3.30 63.91 15.04
N ASP A 139 -4.09 64.99 15.07
CA ASP A 139 -5.27 65.27 14.27
C ASP A 139 -4.99 65.30 12.75
N LEU A 140 -6.02 65.01 11.93
CA LEU A 140 -6.52 65.83 10.81
C LEU A 140 -7.25 65.04 9.71
N THR A 141 -8.55 65.34 9.62
CA THR A 141 -9.39 65.65 8.45
C THR A 141 -8.97 65.24 7.02
N GLY A 142 -9.94 64.61 6.33
CA GLY A 142 -10.30 64.96 4.95
C GLY A 142 -10.10 63.89 3.87
N THR A 143 -11.22 63.61 3.17
CA THR A 143 -11.36 63.07 1.78
C THR A 143 -12.14 61.74 1.73
N ASN A 144 -13.46 61.85 1.47
CA ASN A 144 -14.47 60.78 1.51
C ASN A 144 -14.59 59.93 0.22
N GLY A 145 -13.54 59.85 -0.59
CA GLY A 145 -13.50 59.02 -1.82
C GLY A 145 -12.72 57.72 -1.65
N ALA A 146 -11.46 57.81 -1.20
CA ALA A 146 -10.59 56.65 -0.97
C ALA A 146 -11.04 55.79 0.23
N ARG A 147 -11.59 56.43 1.26
CA ARG A 147 -12.00 55.78 2.52
C ARG A 147 -13.16 54.79 2.35
N SER A 148 -14.00 54.96 1.32
CA SER A 148 -15.08 54.01 1.01
C SER A 148 -14.52 52.72 0.45
N GLN A 149 -13.57 52.83 -0.47
CA GLN A 149 -12.92 51.68 -1.08
C GLN A 149 -12.10 50.92 -0.04
N ASP A 150 -11.33 51.61 0.80
CA ASP A 150 -10.56 51.00 1.89
C ASP A 150 -11.45 50.32 2.96
N LEU A 151 -12.63 50.89 3.26
CA LEU A 151 -13.63 50.26 4.15
C LEU A 151 -14.26 49.03 3.50
N GLU A 152 -14.46 49.04 2.18
CA GLU A 152 -15.03 47.94 1.43
C GLU A 152 -14.04 46.78 1.31
N THR A 153 -12.77 47.03 1.00
CA THR A 153 -11.70 46.02 1.06
C THR A 153 -11.50 45.47 2.47
N ALA A 154 -11.58 46.32 3.51
CA ALA A 154 -11.51 45.86 4.89
C ALA A 154 -12.69 44.95 5.26
N ASN A 155 -13.92 45.28 4.83
CA ASN A 155 -15.10 44.44 5.05
C ASN A 155 -15.02 43.10 4.29
N GLU A 156 -14.50 43.09 3.07
CA GLU A 156 -14.25 41.86 2.31
C GLU A 156 -13.21 40.97 3.01
N GLN A 157 -12.13 41.56 3.52
CA GLN A 157 -11.13 40.83 4.31
C GLN A 157 -11.72 40.29 5.62
N TYR A 158 -12.52 41.07 6.34
CA TYR A 158 -13.22 40.59 7.54
C TYR A 158 -14.18 39.46 7.23
N THR A 159 -14.93 39.55 6.13
CA THR A 159 -15.84 38.48 5.69
C THR A 159 -15.07 37.21 5.40
N THR A 160 -13.95 37.32 4.68
CA THR A 160 -13.05 36.21 4.37
C THR A 160 -12.51 35.56 5.65
N VAL A 161 -11.95 36.34 6.57
CA VAL A 161 -11.44 35.85 7.87
C VAL A 161 -12.53 35.19 8.72
N ILE A 162 -13.77 35.71 8.70
CA ILE A 162 -14.89 35.09 9.41
C ILE A 162 -15.27 33.74 8.80
N THR A 163 -15.27 33.62 7.47
CA THR A 163 -15.55 32.34 6.80
C THR A 163 -14.45 31.31 7.06
N GLU A 164 -13.18 31.72 7.01
CA GLU A 164 -12.03 30.88 7.37
C GLU A 164 -12.10 30.44 8.85
N LEU A 165 -12.48 31.33 9.76
CA LEU A 165 -12.67 31.00 11.18
C LEU A 165 -13.79 29.98 11.37
N TYR A 166 -14.88 30.09 10.61
CA TYR A 166 -15.97 29.12 10.63
C TYR A 166 -15.52 27.74 10.11
N ALA A 167 -14.79 27.71 9.00
CA ALA A 167 -14.19 26.50 8.45
C ALA A 167 -13.24 25.84 9.46
N ALA A 168 -12.34 26.62 10.07
CA ALA A 168 -11.41 26.14 11.08
C ALA A 168 -12.12 25.60 12.34
N LYS A 169 -13.23 26.23 12.77
CA LYS A 169 -14.06 25.70 13.86
C LYS A 169 -14.75 24.38 13.51
N GLN A 170 -15.21 24.24 12.28
CA GLN A 170 -15.83 23.00 11.80
C GLN A 170 -14.81 21.86 11.73
N GLU A 171 -13.62 22.13 11.21
CA GLU A 171 -12.51 21.17 11.21
C GLU A 171 -12.08 20.78 12.62
N LEU A 172 -11.99 21.74 13.56
CA LEU A 172 -11.70 21.45 14.96
C LEU A 172 -12.76 20.53 15.59
N SER A 173 -14.04 20.75 15.28
CA SER A 173 -15.13 19.90 15.76
C SER A 173 -15.03 18.48 15.19
N LYS A 174 -14.71 18.36 13.90
CA LYS A 174 -14.50 17.08 13.23
C LYS A 174 -13.30 16.32 13.84
N ALA A 175 -12.16 16.99 14.00
CA ALA A 175 -10.97 16.42 14.61
C ALA A 175 -11.21 15.96 16.06
N ARG A 176 -12.01 16.70 16.84
CA ARG A 176 -12.41 16.27 18.20
C ARG A 176 -13.23 14.99 18.17
N LYS A 177 -14.22 14.89 17.28
CA LYS A 177 -15.04 13.67 17.11
C LYS A 177 -14.20 12.46 16.68
N GLU A 178 -13.27 12.66 15.74
CA GLU A 178 -12.36 11.59 15.29
C GLU A 178 -11.43 11.13 16.42
N ARG A 179 -10.90 12.06 17.22
CA ARG A 179 -10.10 11.74 18.42
C ARG A 179 -10.91 10.94 19.44
N ASP A 180 -12.15 11.33 19.70
CA ASP A 180 -13.03 10.63 20.65
C ASP A 180 -13.32 9.20 20.17
N ALA A 181 -13.65 9.03 18.88
CA ALA A 181 -13.88 7.73 18.26
C ALA A 181 -12.62 6.84 18.29
N SER A 182 -11.44 7.42 18.04
CA SER A 182 -10.16 6.71 18.14
C SER A 182 -9.85 6.28 19.57
N LEU A 183 -10.16 7.12 20.57
CA LEU A 183 -9.98 6.79 21.98
C LEU A 183 -10.92 5.66 22.40
N GLU A 184 -12.17 5.67 21.96
CA GLU A 184 -13.13 4.60 22.22
C GLU A 184 -12.72 3.28 21.54
N ALA A 185 -12.26 3.34 20.29
CA ALA A 185 -11.70 2.18 19.59
C ALA A 185 -10.47 1.61 20.30
N LYS A 186 -9.59 2.47 20.84
CA LYS A 186 -8.43 2.06 21.64
C LYS A 186 -8.83 1.36 22.93
N ILE A 187 -9.84 1.89 23.65
CA ILE A 187 -10.37 1.24 24.87
C ILE A 187 -10.96 -0.13 24.52
N ALA A 188 -11.74 -0.22 23.44
CA ALA A 188 -12.33 -1.48 23.00
C ALA A 188 -11.26 -2.52 22.62
N ALA A 189 -10.19 -2.10 21.93
CA ALA A 189 -9.06 -2.98 21.61
C ALA A 189 -8.33 -3.46 22.88
N PHE A 190 -8.13 -2.59 23.86
CA PHE A 190 -7.50 -2.94 25.13
C PHE A 190 -8.33 -3.96 25.92
N ASN A 191 -9.66 -3.77 25.97
CA ASN A 191 -10.56 -4.72 26.62
C ASN A 191 -10.52 -6.10 25.93
N ARG A 192 -10.56 -6.15 24.59
CA ARG A 192 -10.44 -7.41 23.85
C ARG A 192 -9.09 -8.10 24.07
N ALA A 193 -8.01 -7.34 24.16
CA ALA A 193 -6.69 -7.89 24.47
C ALA A 193 -6.67 -8.51 25.88
N GLY A 194 -7.26 -7.83 26.87
CA GLY A 194 -7.38 -8.36 28.23
C GLY A 194 -8.25 -9.62 28.32
N GLU A 195 -9.37 -9.67 27.59
CA GLU A 195 -10.22 -10.87 27.49
C GLU A 195 -9.47 -12.05 26.85
N ALA A 196 -8.70 -11.80 25.78
CA ALA A 196 -7.89 -12.81 25.13
C ALA A 196 -6.77 -13.34 26.04
N GLU A 197 -6.08 -12.45 26.77
CA GLU A 197 -5.05 -12.84 27.75
C GLU A 197 -5.66 -13.69 28.87
N HIS A 198 -6.82 -13.31 29.39
CA HIS A 198 -7.53 -14.09 30.41
C HIS A 198 -7.89 -15.49 29.88
N ALA A 199 -8.43 -15.58 28.67
CA ALA A 199 -8.77 -16.85 28.03
C ALA A 199 -7.54 -17.75 27.84
N VAL A 200 -6.39 -17.18 27.44
CA VAL A 200 -5.12 -17.90 27.35
C VAL A 200 -4.68 -18.42 28.71
N ASN A 201 -4.73 -17.61 29.76
CA ASN A 201 -4.33 -18.02 31.11
C ASN A 201 -5.22 -19.14 31.66
N VAL A 202 -6.54 -19.08 31.42
CA VAL A 202 -7.48 -20.17 31.76
C VAL A 202 -7.12 -21.46 31.00
N ASN A 203 -6.83 -21.36 29.70
CA ASN A 203 -6.41 -22.51 28.91
C ASN A 203 -5.08 -23.11 29.38
N ILE A 204 -4.09 -22.28 29.73
CA ILE A 204 -2.82 -22.74 30.31
C ILE A 204 -3.06 -23.55 31.59
N LYS A 205 -3.91 -23.05 32.49
CA LYS A 205 -4.27 -23.77 33.72
C LYS A 205 -4.98 -25.10 33.43
N LYS A 206 -5.89 -25.11 32.44
CA LYS A 206 -6.60 -26.33 32.03
C LYS A 206 -5.65 -27.36 31.40
N VAL A 207 -4.73 -26.94 30.54
CA VAL A 207 -3.69 -27.81 29.96
C VAL A 207 -2.79 -28.37 31.06
N GLY A 208 -2.39 -27.55 32.04
CA GLY A 208 -1.61 -28.00 33.19
C GLY A 208 -2.35 -29.00 34.08
N ALA A 209 -3.68 -28.89 34.23
CA ALA A 209 -4.49 -29.88 34.94
C ALA A 209 -4.56 -31.20 34.16
N LEU A 210 -4.90 -31.15 32.87
CA LEU A 210 -4.95 -32.33 31.99
C LEU A 210 -3.61 -33.04 31.93
N SER A 211 -2.50 -32.31 31.88
CA SER A 211 -1.16 -32.91 31.89
C SER A 211 -0.87 -33.68 33.18
N ARG A 212 -1.36 -33.21 34.34
CA ARG A 212 -1.22 -33.92 35.61
C ARG A 212 -2.08 -35.19 35.64
N GLU A 213 -3.30 -35.12 35.13
CA GLU A 213 -4.19 -36.29 35.02
C GLU A 213 -3.60 -37.36 34.09
N ILE A 214 -3.05 -36.96 32.94
CA ILE A 214 -2.37 -37.87 32.01
C ILE A 214 -1.20 -38.58 32.70
N SER A 215 -0.36 -37.85 33.43
CA SER A 215 0.76 -38.46 34.18
C SER A 215 0.26 -39.46 35.24
N ALA A 216 -0.80 -39.12 35.97
CA ALA A 216 -1.37 -40.01 36.98
C ALA A 216 -1.95 -41.30 36.36
N VAL A 217 -2.62 -41.20 35.21
CA VAL A 217 -3.12 -42.37 34.47
C VAL A 217 -1.96 -43.21 33.94
N GLN A 218 -0.90 -42.60 33.42
CA GLN A 218 0.28 -43.32 32.96
C GLN A 218 0.98 -44.08 34.09
N GLU A 219 1.10 -43.48 35.27
CA GLU A 219 1.63 -44.13 36.47
C GLU A 219 0.75 -45.31 36.90
N SER A 220 -0.58 -45.12 36.92
CA SER A 220 -1.54 -46.20 37.20
C SER A 220 -1.42 -47.38 36.23
N ILE A 221 -1.28 -47.11 34.93
CA ILE A 221 -1.04 -48.14 33.90
C ILE A 221 0.27 -48.88 34.17
N GLY A 222 1.33 -48.16 34.58
CA GLY A 222 2.60 -48.75 34.98
C GLY A 222 2.45 -49.73 36.15
N ASN A 223 1.72 -49.31 37.19
CA ASN A 223 1.45 -50.13 38.37
C ASN A 223 0.62 -51.38 38.04
N VAL A 224 -0.42 -51.25 37.20
CA VAL A 224 -1.23 -52.39 36.75
C VAL A 224 -0.41 -53.39 35.95
N LYS A 225 0.51 -52.91 35.08
CA LYS A 225 1.42 -53.79 34.34
C LYS A 225 2.35 -54.58 35.27
N LEU A 226 2.89 -53.93 36.31
CA LEU A 226 3.72 -54.61 37.30
C LEU A 226 2.92 -55.67 38.07
N ALA A 227 1.73 -55.33 38.56
CA ALA A 227 0.85 -56.27 39.24
C ALA A 227 0.47 -57.47 38.34
N SER A 228 0.20 -57.23 37.06
CA SER A 228 -0.08 -58.31 36.10
C SER A 228 1.10 -59.25 35.90
N LEU A 229 2.34 -58.73 35.88
CA LEU A 229 3.55 -59.56 35.78
C LEU A 229 3.75 -60.41 37.04
N GLU A 230 3.48 -59.85 38.22
CA GLU A 230 3.52 -60.59 39.48
C GLU A 230 2.48 -61.72 39.53
N ILE A 231 1.25 -61.45 39.09
CA ILE A 231 0.19 -62.46 39.00
C ILE A 231 0.61 -63.60 38.05
N GLN A 232 1.18 -63.29 36.87
CA GLN A 232 1.66 -64.30 35.94
C GLN A 232 2.77 -65.18 36.55
N LYS A 233 3.68 -64.59 37.33
CA LYS A 233 4.75 -65.31 38.02
C LYS A 233 4.20 -66.27 39.09
N GLU A 234 3.25 -65.81 39.91
CA GLU A 234 2.61 -66.68 40.92
C GLU A 234 1.73 -67.76 40.29
N GLN A 235 1.09 -67.47 39.16
CA GLN A 235 0.34 -68.45 38.39
C GLN A 235 1.26 -69.56 37.86
N ALA A 236 2.43 -69.21 37.31
CA ALA A 236 3.42 -70.19 36.84
C ALA A 236 3.93 -71.08 38.00
N LYS A 237 4.17 -70.50 39.17
CA LYS A 237 4.56 -71.23 40.39
C LYS A 237 3.47 -72.20 40.83
N THR A 238 2.21 -71.75 40.84
CA THR A 238 1.04 -72.58 41.20
C THR A 238 0.87 -73.77 40.24
N TYR A 239 1.09 -73.57 38.93
CA TYR A 239 1.03 -74.66 37.97
C TYR A 239 2.14 -75.70 38.18
N ALA A 240 3.36 -75.25 38.48
CA ALA A 240 4.47 -76.16 38.80
C ALA A 240 4.15 -77.02 40.05
N GLU A 241 3.57 -76.42 41.10
CA GLU A 241 3.17 -77.16 42.31
C GLU A 241 2.04 -78.16 42.06
N LYS A 242 1.05 -77.81 41.22
CA LYS A 242 -0.01 -78.76 40.84
C LYS A 242 0.52 -79.95 40.04
N ASP A 243 1.51 -79.74 39.19
CA ASP A 243 2.11 -80.83 38.40
C ASP A 243 2.87 -81.81 39.30
N THR A 244 3.64 -81.32 40.29
CA THR A 244 4.32 -82.20 41.25
C THR A 244 3.33 -83.03 42.08
N GLN A 245 2.22 -82.43 42.53
CA GLN A 245 1.15 -83.15 43.24
C GLN A 245 0.52 -84.24 42.36
N ARG A 246 0.23 -83.94 41.09
CA ARG A 246 -0.35 -84.91 40.15
C ARG A 246 0.56 -86.13 39.96
N GLN A 247 1.88 -85.91 39.84
CA GLN A 247 2.86 -86.99 39.71
C GLN A 247 2.90 -87.87 40.96
N LEU A 248 2.84 -87.27 42.17
CA LEU A 248 2.79 -88.02 43.43
C LEU A 248 1.55 -88.93 43.53
N TYR A 249 0.37 -88.44 43.16
CA TYR A 249 -0.85 -89.25 43.18
C TYR A 249 -0.81 -90.41 42.17
N LYS A 250 -0.26 -90.17 40.98
CA LYS A 250 -0.09 -91.22 39.96
C LYS A 250 0.80 -92.35 40.47
N ALA A 251 1.92 -92.04 41.12
CA ALA A 251 2.82 -93.05 41.69
C ALA A 251 2.13 -93.90 42.78
N LYS A 252 1.34 -93.27 43.66
CA LYS A 252 0.57 -93.98 44.71
C LYS A 252 -0.46 -94.97 44.12
N LEU A 253 -1.10 -94.61 43.02
CA LEU A 253 -2.06 -95.47 42.33
C LEU A 253 -1.39 -96.68 41.65
N GLU A 254 -0.22 -96.48 41.05
CA GLU A 254 0.58 -97.56 40.46
C GLU A 254 1.12 -98.53 41.52
N GLU A 255 1.37 -98.06 42.74
CA GLU A 255 1.77 -98.91 43.86
C GLU A 255 0.59 -99.75 44.40
N SER A 256 -0.59 -99.17 44.54
CA SER A 256 -1.77 -99.89 45.04
C SER A 256 -2.27 -100.95 44.05
N THR A 257 -2.17 -100.68 42.75
CA THR A 257 -2.50 -101.66 41.70
C THR A 257 -1.55 -102.86 41.68
N LYS A 258 -0.26 -102.67 41.97
CA LYS A 258 0.70 -103.77 42.17
C LYS A 258 0.36 -104.64 43.39
N ARG A 259 -0.10 -104.04 44.48
CA ARG A 259 -0.56 -104.78 45.68
C ARG A 259 -1.83 -105.60 45.40
N LEU A 260 -2.76 -105.07 44.61
CA LEU A 260 -3.99 -105.76 44.20
C LEU A 260 -3.71 -107.00 43.33
N LEU A 261 -2.70 -106.94 42.47
CA LEU A 261 -2.30 -108.09 41.64
C LEU A 261 -1.64 -109.21 42.46
N ALA A 262 -1.03 -108.90 43.60
CA ALA A 262 -0.42 -109.90 44.50
C ALA A 262 -1.47 -110.70 45.31
N LEU A 263 -2.62 -110.09 45.60
CA LEU A 263 -3.72 -110.69 46.39
C LEU A 263 -4.64 -111.62 45.59
N LYS A 264 -4.43 -111.76 44.27
CA LYS A 264 -5.32 -112.49 43.35
C LYS A 264 -4.94 -113.96 43.12
N ASN A 265 -3.83 -114.46 43.68
CA ASN A 265 -3.25 -115.77 43.33
C ASN A 265 -3.43 -116.89 44.39
N GLU A 266 -4.39 -116.79 45.31
CA GLU A 266 -4.54 -117.81 46.36
C GLU A 266 -6.00 -118.21 46.59
N SER A 267 -6.36 -119.41 46.11
CA SER A 267 -7.23 -120.42 46.75
C SER A 267 -8.26 -121.04 45.80
N ASP A 268 -8.32 -122.38 45.81
CA ASP A 268 -9.43 -123.19 45.31
C ASP A 268 -9.58 -124.48 46.15
N ILE A 269 -10.70 -125.20 45.95
CA ILE A 269 -11.11 -126.58 46.39
C ILE A 269 -12.15 -126.60 47.56
N GLU A 270 -13.45 -126.92 47.42
CA GLU A 270 -14.22 -127.97 46.69
C GLU A 270 -14.63 -129.17 47.58
N LEU A 271 -15.59 -129.00 48.52
CA LEU A 271 -16.43 -130.12 49.03
C LEU A 271 -17.75 -129.73 49.77
N ALA A 272 -18.30 -128.52 49.58
CA ALA A 272 -19.69 -128.19 50.01
C ALA A 272 -20.68 -128.24 48.82
N ARG A 273 -20.27 -128.89 47.73
CA ARG A 273 -20.62 -128.52 46.35
C ARG A 273 -21.89 -129.14 45.78
N ASN A 274 -22.75 -129.80 46.57
CA ASN A 274 -23.86 -130.55 45.96
C ASN A 274 -25.25 -130.40 46.59
N LEU A 275 -25.38 -129.82 47.79
CA LEU A 275 -26.69 -129.52 48.39
C LEU A 275 -26.88 -128.02 48.67
N GLU A 276 -25.78 -127.29 48.86
CA GLU A 276 -25.71 -125.83 48.74
C GLU A 276 -25.88 -125.38 47.27
N ALA A 277 -25.51 -126.22 46.29
CA ALA A 277 -25.58 -125.88 44.86
C ALA A 277 -26.99 -125.51 44.38
N LYS A 278 -28.06 -126.18 44.84
CA LYS A 278 -29.44 -125.89 44.39
C LYS A 278 -30.10 -124.71 45.11
N LEU A 279 -29.73 -124.45 46.37
CA LEU A 279 -30.23 -123.29 47.13
C LEU A 279 -29.42 -122.04 46.78
N CYS A 280 -28.10 -122.17 46.61
CA CYS A 280 -27.27 -121.14 46.01
C CYS A 280 -27.66 -120.88 44.57
N GLU A 281 -28.04 -121.85 43.73
CA GLU A 281 -28.44 -121.56 42.35
C GLU A 281 -29.67 -120.64 42.27
N THR A 282 -30.68 -120.85 43.11
CA THR A 282 -31.88 -119.98 43.14
C THR A 282 -31.63 -118.65 43.86
N VAL A 283 -30.88 -118.63 44.95
CA VAL A 283 -30.46 -117.39 45.64
C VAL A 283 -29.47 -116.59 44.79
N TYR A 284 -28.62 -117.25 44.00
CA TYR A 284 -27.69 -116.64 43.05
C TYR A 284 -28.42 -116.13 41.81
N GLN A 285 -29.42 -116.83 41.28
CA GLN A 285 -30.27 -116.31 40.20
C GLN A 285 -31.09 -115.10 40.67
N ILE A 286 -31.65 -115.10 41.88
CA ILE A 286 -32.34 -113.93 42.44
C ILE A 286 -31.36 -112.79 42.73
N ALA A 287 -30.19 -113.06 43.31
CA ALA A 287 -29.16 -112.06 43.55
C ALA A 287 -28.59 -111.50 42.25
N ASP A 288 -28.45 -112.32 41.21
CA ASP A 288 -27.99 -111.94 39.89
C ASP A 288 -29.07 -111.11 39.16
N LEU A 289 -30.34 -111.50 39.21
CA LEU A 289 -31.44 -110.68 38.69
C LEU A 289 -31.58 -109.35 39.45
N GLN A 290 -31.46 -109.34 40.78
CA GLN A 290 -31.46 -108.11 41.58
C GLN A 290 -30.24 -107.22 41.26
N LYS A 291 -29.08 -107.83 41.01
CA LYS A 291 -27.86 -107.14 40.56
C LYS A 291 -28.02 -106.59 39.15
N GLN A 292 -28.61 -107.34 38.23
CA GLN A 292 -28.93 -106.89 36.88
C GLN A 292 -29.95 -105.74 36.90
N ILE A 293 -30.99 -105.80 37.73
CA ILE A 293 -31.95 -104.70 37.94
C ILE A 293 -31.26 -103.48 38.55
N LYS A 294 -30.39 -103.65 39.54
CA LYS A 294 -29.64 -102.56 40.16
C LYS A 294 -28.66 -101.92 39.18
N ASN A 295 -27.99 -102.72 38.35
CA ASN A 295 -27.08 -102.26 37.32
C ASN A 295 -27.82 -101.56 36.17
N ALA A 296 -28.96 -102.10 35.72
CA ALA A 296 -29.81 -101.46 34.72
C ALA A 296 -30.36 -100.12 35.24
N LYS A 297 -30.86 -100.06 36.48
CA LYS A 297 -31.30 -98.81 37.11
C LYS A 297 -30.16 -97.80 37.28
N ALA A 298 -28.95 -98.25 37.61
CA ALA A 298 -27.79 -97.37 37.69
C ALA A 298 -27.40 -96.84 36.30
N SER A 299 -27.38 -97.70 35.28
CA SER A 299 -27.13 -97.32 33.88
C SER A 299 -28.18 -96.35 33.33
N ASP A 300 -29.46 -96.59 33.63
CA ASP A 300 -30.56 -95.70 33.22
C ASP A 300 -30.43 -94.34 33.93
N LEU A 301 -30.11 -94.33 35.23
CA LEU A 301 -29.90 -93.10 35.99
C LEU A 301 -28.68 -92.31 35.47
N GLU A 302 -27.57 -93.00 35.19
CA GLU A 302 -26.37 -92.40 34.59
C GLU A 302 -26.67 -91.84 33.20
N SER A 303 -27.44 -92.55 32.38
CA SER A 303 -27.88 -92.07 31.05
C SER A 303 -28.79 -90.85 31.16
N VAL A 304 -29.76 -90.84 32.08
CA VAL A 304 -30.63 -89.69 32.31
C VAL A 304 -29.82 -88.50 32.83
N GLN A 305 -28.85 -88.73 33.72
CA GLN A 305 -27.98 -87.69 34.24
C GLN A 305 -27.06 -87.11 33.14
N ALA A 306 -26.54 -87.95 32.24
CA ALA A 306 -25.76 -87.51 31.08
C ALA A 306 -26.61 -86.65 30.14
N VAL A 307 -27.80 -87.11 29.76
CA VAL A 307 -28.75 -86.36 28.91
C VAL A 307 -29.18 -85.05 29.56
N THR A 308 -29.41 -85.04 30.88
CA THR A 308 -29.78 -83.81 31.61
C THR A 308 -28.62 -82.81 31.62
N SER A 309 -27.39 -83.29 31.81
CA SER A 309 -26.19 -82.44 31.78
C SER A 309 -25.94 -81.87 30.38
N GLU A 310 -26.15 -82.67 29.33
CA GLU A 310 -26.09 -82.21 27.93
C GLU A 310 -27.19 -81.18 27.62
N LEU A 311 -28.42 -81.41 28.10
CA LEU A 311 -29.53 -80.47 27.94
C LEU A 311 -29.25 -79.14 28.65
N ASP A 312 -28.72 -79.17 29.87
CA ASP A 312 -28.36 -77.96 30.61
C ASP A 312 -27.17 -77.23 29.94
N GLY A 313 -26.20 -77.98 29.41
CA GLY A 313 -25.14 -77.44 28.55
C GLY A 313 -25.68 -76.77 27.28
N ALA A 314 -26.63 -77.41 26.60
CA ALA A 314 -27.28 -76.89 25.41
C ALA A 314 -28.09 -75.62 25.73
N LYS A 315 -28.88 -75.61 26.81
CA LYS A 315 -29.59 -74.40 27.29
C LYS A 315 -28.64 -73.25 27.59
N GLY A 316 -27.52 -73.53 28.27
CA GLY A 316 -26.49 -72.53 28.55
C GLY A 316 -25.88 -71.96 27.26
N SER A 317 -25.63 -72.81 26.27
CA SER A 317 -25.13 -72.38 24.95
C SER A 317 -26.16 -71.53 24.19
N GLN A 318 -27.45 -71.91 24.23
CA GLN A 318 -28.55 -71.15 23.62
C GLN A 318 -28.69 -69.76 24.25
N GLN A 319 -28.61 -69.65 25.58
CA GLN A 319 -28.67 -68.35 26.24
C GLN A 319 -27.49 -67.44 25.86
N LYS A 320 -26.28 -68.01 25.70
CA LYS A 320 -25.11 -67.25 25.20
C LYS A 320 -25.33 -66.74 23.78
N VAL A 321 -25.94 -67.54 22.90
CA VAL A 321 -26.27 -67.12 21.53
C VAL A 321 -27.29 -65.98 21.54
N ILE A 322 -28.36 -66.08 22.34
CA ILE A 322 -29.37 -65.01 22.48
C ILE A 322 -28.72 -63.70 22.97
N ASN A 323 -27.84 -63.79 23.96
CA ASN A 323 -27.14 -62.61 24.47
C ASN A 323 -26.23 -61.97 23.40
N LYS A 324 -25.52 -62.78 22.61
CA LYS A 324 -24.70 -62.31 21.48
C LYS A 324 -25.56 -61.68 20.38
N GLU A 325 -26.71 -62.27 20.06
CA GLU A 325 -27.67 -61.71 19.10
C GLU A 325 -28.17 -60.33 19.55
N ASN A 326 -28.53 -60.18 20.83
CA ASN A 326 -28.97 -58.90 21.37
C ASN A 326 -27.87 -57.83 21.32
N LEU A 327 -26.61 -58.19 21.63
CA LEU A 327 -25.47 -57.27 21.50
C LEU A 327 -25.25 -56.83 20.05
N LEU A 328 -25.29 -57.78 19.11
CA LEU A 328 -25.17 -57.47 17.68
C LEU A 328 -26.32 -56.60 17.18
N ARG A 329 -27.56 -56.86 17.62
CA ARG A 329 -28.73 -56.05 17.29
C ARG A 329 -28.57 -54.61 17.76
N ASN A 330 -28.12 -54.40 19.00
CA ASN A 330 -27.88 -53.07 19.54
C ASN A 330 -26.75 -52.35 18.80
N LEU A 331 -25.67 -53.05 18.45
CA LEU A 331 -24.58 -52.48 17.65
C LEU A 331 -25.06 -52.06 16.26
N VAL A 332 -25.86 -52.90 15.59
CA VAL A 332 -26.45 -52.58 14.29
C VAL A 332 -27.34 -51.35 14.38
N GLU A 333 -28.15 -51.22 15.43
CA GLU A 333 -29.01 -50.05 15.62
C GLU A 333 -28.19 -48.78 15.88
N SER A 334 -27.14 -48.86 16.70
CA SER A 334 -26.19 -47.76 16.90
C SER A 334 -25.53 -47.33 15.58
N LEU A 335 -25.08 -48.29 14.76
CA LEU A 335 -24.44 -48.02 13.48
C LEU A 335 -25.41 -47.41 12.47
N LYS A 336 -26.70 -47.76 12.49
CA LYS A 336 -27.71 -47.11 11.65
C LYS A 336 -27.90 -45.64 12.02
N VAL A 337 -27.97 -45.34 13.32
CA VAL A 337 -28.10 -43.95 13.79
C VAL A 337 -26.86 -43.15 13.39
N GLU A 338 -25.67 -43.71 13.55
CA GLU A 338 -24.42 -43.08 13.13
C GLU A 338 -24.39 -42.85 11.61
N LEU A 339 -24.85 -43.81 10.80
CA LEU A 339 -24.96 -43.66 9.35
C LEU A 339 -25.92 -42.53 8.94
N GLU A 340 -27.10 -42.44 9.58
CA GLU A 340 -28.04 -41.35 9.29
C GLU A 340 -27.50 -39.98 9.72
N ASN A 341 -26.77 -39.91 10.84
CA ASN A 341 -26.08 -38.69 11.26
C ASN A 341 -25.01 -38.27 10.24
N VAL A 342 -24.16 -39.21 9.78
CA VAL A 342 -23.14 -38.94 8.76
C VAL A 342 -23.77 -38.50 7.44
N LYS A 343 -24.89 -39.09 7.02
CA LYS A 343 -25.63 -38.64 5.82
C LYS A 343 -26.14 -37.21 5.96
N LYS A 344 -26.65 -36.85 7.15
CA LYS A 344 -27.10 -35.49 7.44
C LYS A 344 -25.94 -34.50 7.39
N GLU A 345 -24.84 -34.78 8.09
CA GLU A 345 -23.63 -33.95 8.07
C GLU A 345 -23.06 -33.78 6.66
N HIS A 346 -23.05 -34.85 5.86
CA HIS A 346 -22.62 -34.77 4.46
C HIS A 346 -23.51 -33.85 3.62
N SER A 347 -24.83 -33.88 3.84
CA SER A 347 -25.77 -33.01 3.14
C SER A 347 -25.58 -31.54 3.53
N GLU A 348 -25.39 -31.25 4.82
CA GLU A 348 -25.09 -29.90 5.31
C GLU A 348 -23.74 -29.37 4.79
N LEU A 349 -22.71 -30.22 4.73
CA LEU A 349 -21.41 -29.85 4.15
C LEU A 349 -21.52 -29.55 2.66
N LYS A 350 -22.30 -30.34 1.92
CA LYS A 350 -22.53 -30.12 0.48
C LYS A 350 -23.27 -28.80 0.21
N GLU A 351 -24.23 -28.44 1.05
CA GLU A 351 -24.90 -27.13 0.96
C GLU A 351 -23.92 -25.98 1.22
N LYS A 352 -23.12 -26.07 2.29
CA LYS A 352 -22.07 -25.09 2.59
C LYS A 352 -21.03 -24.98 1.48
N GLU A 353 -20.63 -26.09 0.88
CA GLU A 353 -19.73 -26.12 -0.27
C GLU A 353 -20.31 -25.30 -1.43
N ALA A 354 -21.57 -25.54 -1.82
CA ALA A 354 -22.24 -24.80 -2.88
C ALA A 354 -22.38 -23.30 -2.56
N GLU A 355 -22.67 -22.93 -1.31
CA GLU A 355 -22.69 -21.53 -0.87
C GLU A 355 -21.31 -20.88 -1.01
N THR A 356 -20.25 -21.57 -0.55
CA THR A 356 -18.87 -21.05 -0.65
C THR A 356 -18.42 -20.93 -2.10
N GLU A 357 -18.81 -21.85 -2.98
CA GLU A 357 -18.53 -21.79 -4.41
C GLU A 357 -19.25 -20.60 -5.07
N SER A 358 -20.50 -20.34 -4.70
CA SER A 358 -21.25 -19.15 -5.14
C SER A 358 -20.59 -17.84 -4.70
N ILE A 359 -20.12 -17.76 -3.44
CA ILE A 359 -19.38 -16.61 -2.92
C ILE A 359 -18.06 -16.43 -3.67
N ALA A 360 -17.29 -17.50 -3.88
CA ALA A 360 -16.04 -17.47 -4.62
C ALA A 360 -16.26 -17.00 -6.07
N GLY A 361 -17.33 -17.47 -6.73
CA GLY A 361 -17.75 -17.00 -8.04
C GLY A 361 -18.09 -15.50 -8.06
N ASN A 362 -18.83 -15.00 -7.08
CA ASN A 362 -19.15 -13.57 -6.95
C ASN A 362 -17.88 -12.71 -6.78
N LEU A 363 -16.96 -13.15 -5.91
CA LEU A 363 -15.68 -12.49 -5.69
C LEU A 363 -14.83 -12.48 -6.97
N HIS A 364 -14.81 -13.58 -7.73
CA HIS A 364 -14.10 -13.65 -9.00
C HIS A 364 -14.66 -12.67 -10.04
N VAL A 365 -15.98 -12.52 -10.12
CA VAL A 365 -16.62 -11.53 -11.00
C VAL A 365 -16.26 -10.10 -10.57
N LYS A 366 -16.31 -9.79 -9.27
CA LYS A 366 -15.92 -8.47 -8.74
C LYS A 366 -14.44 -8.17 -9.02
N LEU A 367 -13.56 -9.15 -8.86
CA LEU A 367 -12.13 -9.02 -9.16
C LEU A 367 -11.90 -8.72 -10.63
N ARG A 368 -12.56 -9.47 -11.54
CA ARG A 368 -12.47 -9.20 -12.98
C ARG A 368 -12.97 -7.82 -13.36
N ARG A 369 -14.09 -7.38 -12.76
CA ARG A 369 -14.63 -6.04 -13.00
C ARG A 369 -13.66 -4.96 -12.52
N SER A 370 -13.14 -5.08 -11.30
CA SER A 370 -12.15 -4.14 -10.76
C SER A 370 -10.87 -4.10 -11.61
N LYS A 371 -10.44 -5.25 -12.15
CA LYS A 371 -9.30 -5.31 -13.06
C LYS A 371 -9.57 -4.56 -14.36
N TYR A 372 -10.74 -4.76 -14.96
CA TYR A 372 -11.16 -4.03 -16.16
C TYR A 372 -11.24 -2.52 -15.91
N ASP A 373 -11.88 -2.11 -14.80
CA ASP A 373 -11.99 -0.70 -14.44
C ASP A 373 -10.60 -0.06 -14.25
N LEU A 374 -9.66 -0.79 -13.61
CA LEU A 374 -8.27 -0.33 -13.46
C LEU A 374 -7.55 -0.17 -14.81
N GLU A 375 -7.71 -1.12 -15.73
CA GLU A 375 -7.15 -1.01 -17.09
C GLU A 375 -7.69 0.22 -17.83
N VAL A 376 -8.99 0.52 -17.69
CA VAL A 376 -9.60 1.73 -18.26
C VAL A 376 -9.00 3.00 -17.63
N PHE A 377 -8.86 3.06 -16.31
CA PHE A 377 -8.26 4.21 -15.63
C PHE A 377 -6.80 4.42 -16.01
N LEU A 378 -6.01 3.35 -16.15
CA LEU A 378 -4.62 3.45 -16.60
C LEU A 378 -4.50 3.95 -18.03
N ALA A 379 -5.39 3.50 -18.93
CA ALA A 379 -5.42 4.00 -20.30
C ALA A 379 -5.76 5.50 -20.35
N GLU A 380 -6.67 5.96 -19.50
CA GLU A 380 -7.04 7.37 -19.42
C GLU A 380 -5.94 8.23 -18.78
N GLU A 381 -5.31 7.76 -17.69
CA GLU A 381 -4.16 8.42 -17.07
C GLU A 381 -2.98 8.55 -18.03
N SER A 382 -2.72 7.52 -18.85
CA SER A 382 -1.66 7.61 -19.85
C SER A 382 -1.93 8.69 -20.91
N LYS A 383 -3.20 8.95 -21.27
CA LYS A 383 -3.54 10.03 -22.20
C LYS A 383 -3.38 11.40 -21.56
N THR A 384 -3.87 11.57 -20.34
CA THR A 384 -3.77 12.85 -19.63
C THR A 384 -2.31 13.18 -19.28
N ARG A 385 -1.49 12.18 -18.93
CA ARG A 385 -0.05 12.34 -18.76
C ARG A 385 0.64 12.81 -20.05
N GLY A 386 0.30 12.23 -21.20
CA GLY A 386 0.82 12.69 -22.49
C GLY A 386 0.51 14.16 -22.77
N ALA A 387 -0.75 14.57 -22.57
CA ALA A 387 -1.14 15.98 -22.72
C ALA A 387 -0.42 16.92 -21.73
N TYR A 388 -0.18 16.45 -20.51
CA TYR A 388 0.57 17.20 -19.50
C TYR A 388 2.05 17.36 -19.85
N GLU A 389 2.69 16.30 -20.38
CA GLU A 389 4.08 16.34 -20.87
C GLU A 389 4.23 17.27 -22.08
N GLU A 390 3.27 17.26 -23.01
CA GLU A 390 3.21 18.22 -24.12
C GLU A 390 3.06 19.66 -23.59
N MET A 391 2.16 19.90 -22.64
CA MET A 391 1.98 21.22 -22.04
C MET A 391 3.28 21.72 -21.36
N ILE A 392 3.98 20.88 -20.59
CA ILE A 392 5.28 21.24 -20.02
C ILE A 392 6.28 21.60 -21.12
N SER A 393 6.35 20.81 -22.19
CA SER A 393 7.28 21.04 -23.31
C SER A 393 6.99 22.38 -23.99
N THR A 394 5.73 22.72 -24.23
CA THR A 394 5.34 24.02 -24.81
C THR A 394 5.68 25.19 -23.87
N LEU A 395 5.50 25.03 -22.56
CA LEU A 395 5.81 26.07 -21.59
C LEU A 395 7.32 26.31 -21.49
N GLN A 396 8.13 25.25 -21.53
CA GLN A 396 9.59 25.35 -21.61
C GLN A 396 10.03 26.05 -22.90
N GLN A 397 9.43 25.71 -24.04
CA GLN A 397 9.73 26.36 -25.32
C GLN A 397 9.38 27.86 -25.29
N LEU A 398 8.19 28.22 -24.80
CA LEU A 398 7.78 29.62 -24.64
C LEU A 398 8.71 30.39 -23.70
N SER A 399 9.21 29.76 -22.63
CA SER A 399 10.19 30.38 -21.73
C SER A 399 11.49 30.72 -22.49
N VAL A 400 12.00 29.77 -23.28
CA VAL A 400 13.23 29.99 -24.08
C VAL A 400 13.01 31.08 -25.14
N GLU A 401 11.87 31.09 -25.81
CA GLU A 401 11.52 32.12 -26.80
C GLU A 401 11.37 33.50 -26.15
N THR A 402 10.74 33.59 -24.98
CA THR A 402 10.59 34.83 -24.21
C THR A 402 11.96 35.37 -23.75
N GLU A 403 12.83 34.50 -23.23
CA GLU A 403 14.21 34.86 -22.87
C GLU A 403 15.01 35.33 -24.09
N GLY A 404 14.81 34.70 -25.26
CA GLY A 404 15.38 35.13 -26.53
C GLY A 404 14.94 36.55 -26.91
N ALA A 405 13.62 36.79 -26.93
CA ALA A 405 13.05 38.10 -27.26
C ALA A 405 13.49 39.20 -26.29
N GLN A 406 13.61 38.90 -24.99
CA GLN A 406 14.16 39.85 -24.01
C GLN A 406 15.62 40.21 -24.31
N ARG A 407 16.45 39.21 -24.64
CA ARG A 407 17.86 39.43 -24.97
C ARG A 407 18.01 40.30 -26.22
N GLU A 408 17.23 40.01 -27.26
CA GLU A 408 17.20 40.81 -28.49
C GLU A 408 16.73 42.25 -28.22
N ALA A 409 15.70 42.44 -27.39
CA ALA A 409 15.23 43.76 -27.00
C ALA A 409 16.29 44.54 -26.21
N GLU A 410 17.03 43.90 -25.30
CA GLU A 410 18.14 44.52 -24.59
C GLU A 410 19.29 44.92 -25.52
N GLU A 411 19.61 44.08 -26.51
CA GLU A 411 20.63 44.39 -27.53
C GLU A 411 20.20 45.58 -28.40
N MET A 412 18.94 45.60 -28.87
CA MET A 412 18.39 46.74 -29.59
C MET A 412 18.43 48.02 -28.76
N LYS A 413 18.06 47.94 -27.47
CA LYS A 413 18.12 49.09 -26.56
C LYS A 413 19.54 49.65 -26.47
N LYS A 414 20.55 48.79 -26.28
CA LYS A 414 21.96 49.22 -26.24
C LYS A 414 22.40 49.90 -27.55
N GLU A 415 21.98 49.37 -28.70
CA GLU A 415 22.32 49.99 -29.99
C GLU A 415 21.58 51.33 -30.18
N THR A 416 20.32 51.44 -29.74
CA THR A 416 19.61 52.73 -29.78
C THR A 416 20.25 53.79 -28.88
N GLU A 417 20.68 53.43 -27.67
CA GLU A 417 21.40 54.34 -26.76
C GLU A 417 22.72 54.83 -27.39
N LYS A 418 23.43 53.94 -28.07
CA LYS A 418 24.66 54.27 -28.80
C LYS A 418 24.39 55.23 -29.98
N LEU A 419 23.35 54.98 -30.76
CA LEU A 419 22.94 55.86 -31.85
C LEU A 419 22.49 57.23 -31.34
N GLU A 420 21.81 57.29 -30.20
CA GLU A 420 21.40 58.54 -29.56
C GLU A 420 22.62 59.37 -29.11
N LEU A 421 23.62 58.73 -28.51
CA LEU A 421 24.90 59.39 -28.17
C LEU A 421 25.63 59.92 -29.41
N GLU A 422 25.64 59.16 -30.51
CA GLU A 422 26.24 59.59 -31.78
C GLU A 422 25.47 60.77 -32.42
N ALA A 423 24.14 60.72 -32.38
CA ALA A 423 23.27 61.80 -32.85
C ALA A 423 23.47 63.08 -32.02
N GLU A 424 23.56 62.96 -30.69
CA GLU A 424 23.81 64.09 -29.81
C GLU A 424 25.21 64.69 -30.03
N ALA A 425 26.24 63.85 -30.19
CA ALA A 425 27.58 64.31 -30.56
C ALA A 425 27.58 65.07 -31.89
N SER A 426 26.84 64.57 -32.88
CA SER A 426 26.68 65.22 -34.19
C SER A 426 25.94 66.56 -34.07
N ARG A 427 24.89 66.64 -33.23
CA ARG A 427 24.16 67.88 -32.93
C ARG A 427 25.05 68.94 -32.29
N VAL A 428 25.91 68.54 -31.34
CA VAL A 428 26.88 69.46 -30.71
C VAL A 428 27.86 70.01 -31.75
N ARG A 429 28.39 69.14 -32.62
CA ARG A 429 29.28 69.57 -33.73
C ARG A 429 28.57 70.55 -34.67
N LEU A 430 27.32 70.31 -35.00
CA LEU A 430 26.52 71.19 -35.86
C LEU A 430 26.30 72.56 -35.21
N LYS A 431 25.93 72.62 -33.92
CA LYS A 431 25.81 73.89 -33.18
C LYS A 431 27.12 74.68 -33.15
N GLU A 432 28.25 73.99 -33.02
CA GLU A 432 29.56 74.63 -33.06
C GLU A 432 29.87 75.20 -34.46
N ALA A 433 29.54 74.46 -35.52
CA ALA A 433 29.66 74.92 -36.90
C ALA A 433 28.75 76.13 -37.19
N ASP A 434 27.49 76.11 -36.73
CA ASP A 434 26.54 77.23 -36.87
C ASP A 434 27.06 78.49 -36.17
N LYS A 435 27.63 78.34 -34.96
CA LYS A 435 28.25 79.47 -34.24
C LYS A 435 29.41 80.05 -35.04
N LYS A 436 30.29 79.20 -35.59
CA LYS A 436 31.39 79.63 -36.46
C LYS A 436 30.88 80.36 -37.69
N LEU A 437 29.83 79.85 -38.35
CA LEU A 437 29.23 80.46 -39.52
C LEU A 437 28.60 81.83 -39.20
N ARG A 438 27.92 81.97 -38.06
CA ARG A 438 27.38 83.25 -37.60
C ARG A 438 28.49 84.28 -37.38
N ASN A 439 29.58 83.90 -36.72
CA ASN A 439 30.73 84.78 -36.52
C ASN A 439 31.31 85.25 -37.88
N VAL A 440 31.50 84.33 -38.84
CA VAL A 440 31.98 84.68 -40.19
C VAL A 440 31.01 85.60 -40.92
N SER A 441 29.70 85.43 -40.75
CA SER A 441 28.69 86.32 -41.32
C SER A 441 28.74 87.73 -40.72
N GLU A 442 28.90 87.85 -39.41
CA GLU A 442 29.06 89.15 -38.72
C GLU A 442 30.35 89.86 -39.18
N GLU A 443 31.45 89.13 -39.30
CA GLU A 443 32.71 89.65 -39.87
C GLU A 443 32.54 90.10 -41.31
N ASN A 444 31.81 89.35 -42.14
CA ASN A 444 31.53 89.71 -43.53
C ASN A 444 30.64 90.94 -43.65
N GLU A 445 29.62 91.09 -42.80
CA GLU A 445 28.81 92.32 -42.75
C GLU A 445 29.63 93.52 -42.27
N ALA A 446 30.48 93.37 -41.26
CA ALA A 446 31.41 94.42 -40.85
C ALA A 446 32.39 94.81 -41.96
N ALA A 447 32.86 93.83 -42.75
CA ALA A 447 33.69 94.07 -43.91
C ALA A 447 32.93 94.84 -45.02
N LYS A 448 31.66 94.50 -45.28
CA LYS A 448 30.80 95.27 -46.19
C LYS A 448 30.54 96.70 -45.71
N GLU A 449 30.30 96.91 -44.43
CA GLU A 449 30.15 98.26 -43.86
C GLU A 449 31.44 99.08 -43.97
N ALA A 450 32.60 98.43 -43.79
CA ALA A 450 33.88 99.06 -44.03
C ALA A 450 34.08 99.40 -45.52
N GLU A 451 33.66 98.51 -46.41
CA GLU A 451 33.66 98.72 -47.87
C GLU A 451 32.77 99.91 -48.27
N THR A 452 31.52 99.98 -47.80
CA THR A 452 30.61 101.11 -48.10
C THR A 452 31.14 102.42 -47.54
N ARG A 453 31.70 102.41 -46.33
CA ARG A 453 32.36 103.59 -45.73
C ARG A 453 33.55 104.05 -46.57
N ALA A 454 34.35 103.12 -47.09
CA ALA A 454 35.45 103.45 -48.00
C ALA A 454 34.93 104.01 -49.32
N LEU A 455 33.85 103.45 -49.89
CA LEU A 455 33.20 103.97 -51.08
C LEU A 455 32.63 105.38 -50.87
N ASP A 456 32.00 105.66 -49.73
CA ASP A 456 31.49 106.99 -49.39
C ASP A 456 32.63 108.01 -49.21
N GLN A 457 33.75 107.60 -48.61
CA GLN A 457 34.96 108.44 -48.55
C GLN A 457 35.51 108.73 -49.95
N ILE A 458 35.56 107.74 -50.82
CA ILE A 458 35.95 107.92 -52.24
C ILE A 458 34.98 108.90 -52.92
N LYS A 459 33.67 108.76 -52.71
CA LYS A 459 32.66 109.65 -53.27
C LYS A 459 32.80 111.09 -52.76
N MET A 460 32.95 111.28 -51.45
CA MET A 460 33.21 112.59 -50.83
C MET A 460 34.50 113.24 -51.34
N LEU A 461 35.58 112.46 -51.51
CA LEU A 461 36.82 112.96 -52.12
C LEU A 461 36.60 113.34 -53.58
N SER A 462 35.85 112.55 -54.34
CA SER A 462 35.52 112.86 -55.74
C SER A 462 34.66 114.13 -55.87
N GLU A 463 33.68 114.32 -54.99
CA GLU A 463 32.84 115.52 -54.92
C GLU A 463 33.65 116.73 -54.44
N ARG A 464 34.60 116.55 -53.50
CA ARG A 464 35.56 117.59 -53.10
C ARG A 464 36.51 117.97 -54.22
N ILE A 465 36.99 117.01 -55.01
CA ILE A 465 37.81 117.26 -56.22
C ILE A 465 36.96 117.99 -57.27
N ASN A 466 35.70 117.60 -57.47
CA ASN A 466 34.78 118.27 -58.38
C ASN A 466 34.40 119.69 -57.91
N ALA A 467 34.25 119.91 -56.60
CA ALA A 467 34.01 121.23 -56.01
C ALA A 467 35.27 122.11 -55.99
N ALA A 468 36.47 121.54 -55.80
CA ALA A 468 37.74 122.24 -55.99
C ALA A 468 37.96 122.64 -57.47
N ARG A 469 37.46 121.84 -58.41
CA ARG A 469 37.34 122.20 -59.84
C ARG A 469 36.30 123.29 -60.13
N ALA A 470 35.30 123.49 -59.27
CA ALA A 470 34.28 124.53 -59.44
C ALA A 470 34.70 125.92 -58.93
N SER A 471 35.78 126.02 -58.14
CA SER A 471 36.25 127.28 -57.53
C SER A 471 37.63 127.75 -58.00
N THR A 472 38.12 127.24 -59.13
CA THR A 472 39.30 127.79 -59.82
C THR A 472 38.99 127.96 -61.31
N PRO A 473 38.89 129.19 -61.83
CA PRO A 473 38.84 129.41 -63.27
C PRO A 473 40.27 129.55 -63.76
N GLU A 474 40.87 128.46 -64.26
CA GLU A 474 41.84 128.52 -65.35
C GLU A 474 42.29 127.12 -65.82
N CYS A 475 42.52 127.06 -67.13
CA CYS A 475 43.26 126.03 -67.86
C CYS A 475 42.48 124.79 -68.33
N GLY A 476 41.86 124.94 -69.51
CA GLY A 476 41.86 123.87 -70.50
C GLY A 476 43.30 123.62 -70.96
N ALA A 477 44.03 122.80 -70.20
CA ALA A 477 45.26 122.19 -70.67
C ALA A 477 44.90 120.86 -71.31
N ASP A 478 44.90 120.83 -72.64
CA ASP A 478 45.03 119.58 -73.38
C ASP A 478 46.37 118.96 -73.00
N ILE A 479 46.33 117.94 -72.12
CA ILE A 479 47.51 117.14 -71.78
C ILE A 479 47.90 116.38 -73.04
N THR A 480 48.97 116.82 -73.69
CA THR A 480 49.53 116.13 -74.86
C THR A 480 50.40 114.98 -74.35
N ILE A 481 49.80 113.80 -74.18
CA ILE A 481 50.48 112.53 -73.87
C ILE A 481 51.05 111.93 -75.16
N SER A 482 52.25 111.35 -75.09
CA SER A 482 52.84 110.69 -76.27
C SER A 482 51.99 109.49 -76.71
N ARG A 483 52.06 109.09 -77.99
CA ARG A 483 51.34 107.91 -78.46
C ARG A 483 51.74 106.67 -77.65
N GLU A 484 53.02 106.52 -77.29
CA GLU A 484 53.47 105.41 -76.46
C GLU A 484 52.92 105.49 -75.02
N GLU A 485 52.79 106.69 -74.43
CA GLU A 485 52.21 106.87 -73.10
C GLU A 485 50.70 106.60 -73.07
N PHE A 486 49.96 107.03 -74.11
CA PHE A 486 48.55 106.70 -74.27
C PHE A 486 48.36 105.19 -74.48
N GLU A 487 49.15 104.55 -75.34
CA GLU A 487 49.08 103.11 -75.56
C GLU A 487 49.47 102.32 -74.30
N SER A 488 50.45 102.77 -73.52
CA SER A 488 50.84 102.16 -72.24
C SER A 488 49.77 102.30 -71.17
N LEU A 489 49.16 103.48 -71.03
CA LEU A 489 48.05 103.70 -70.10
C LEU A 489 46.79 102.95 -70.54
N SER A 490 46.50 102.91 -71.84
CA SER A 490 45.38 102.17 -72.41
C SER A 490 45.57 100.67 -72.21
N HIS A 491 46.78 100.14 -72.45
CA HIS A 491 47.12 98.73 -72.19
C HIS A 491 47.02 98.41 -70.70
N LYS A 492 47.47 99.29 -69.80
CA LYS A 492 47.39 99.08 -68.35
C LYS A 492 45.95 99.19 -67.83
N ALA A 493 45.12 100.02 -68.45
CA ALA A 493 43.69 100.09 -68.19
C ALA A 493 42.97 98.82 -68.69
N GLU A 494 43.30 98.33 -69.88
CA GLU A 494 42.80 97.05 -70.40
C GLU A 494 43.25 95.87 -69.54
N GLU A 495 44.52 95.83 -69.10
CA GLU A 495 45.03 94.77 -68.21
C GLU A 495 44.31 94.80 -66.86
N SER A 496 44.09 95.99 -66.29
CA SER A 496 43.31 96.14 -65.06
C SER A 496 41.84 95.74 -65.25
N ASN A 497 41.24 96.08 -66.39
CA ASN A 497 39.89 95.69 -66.74
C ASN A 497 39.78 94.17 -66.95
N ASN A 498 40.76 93.55 -67.59
CA ASN A 498 40.85 92.10 -67.77
C ASN A 498 40.99 91.38 -66.41
N ILE A 499 41.79 91.93 -65.49
CA ILE A 499 41.91 91.39 -64.13
C ILE A 499 40.58 91.54 -63.36
N ALA A 500 39.88 92.67 -63.50
CA ALA A 500 38.58 92.87 -62.89
C ALA A 500 37.54 91.91 -63.47
N GLU A 501 37.50 91.74 -64.79
CA GLU A 501 36.59 90.83 -65.49
C GLU A 501 36.89 89.36 -65.13
N MET A 502 38.16 88.97 -64.98
CA MET A 502 38.54 87.65 -64.46
C MET A 502 38.09 87.46 -63.02
N LYS A 503 38.20 88.47 -62.15
CA LYS A 503 37.69 88.41 -60.77
C LYS A 503 36.17 88.30 -60.72
N VAL A 504 35.45 89.01 -61.59
CA VAL A 504 34.00 88.89 -61.72
C VAL A 504 33.61 87.50 -62.21
N LYS A 505 34.28 86.96 -63.24
CA LYS A 505 34.05 85.58 -63.72
C LYS A 505 34.32 84.55 -62.62
N ALA A 506 35.39 84.71 -61.84
CA ALA A 506 35.69 83.82 -60.72
C ALA A 506 34.65 83.93 -59.59
N ALA A 507 34.15 85.13 -59.31
CA ALA A 507 33.06 85.33 -58.34
C ALA A 507 31.74 84.73 -58.83
N MET A 508 31.39 84.91 -60.10
CA MET A 508 30.21 84.30 -60.73
C MET A 508 30.29 82.77 -60.68
N ALA A 509 31.43 82.18 -60.99
CA ALA A 509 31.64 80.72 -60.89
C ALA A 509 31.46 80.20 -59.45
N ARG A 510 31.91 80.96 -58.44
CA ARG A 510 31.66 80.61 -57.03
C ARG A 510 30.18 80.71 -56.66
N VAL A 511 29.48 81.73 -57.13
CA VAL A 511 28.03 81.88 -56.90
C VAL A 511 27.26 80.74 -57.57
N GLU A 512 27.60 80.37 -58.80
CA GLU A 512 26.99 79.23 -59.49
C GLU A 512 27.26 77.91 -58.78
N ALA A 513 28.49 77.69 -58.27
CA ALA A 513 28.81 76.51 -57.47
C ALA A 513 28.00 76.44 -56.16
N VAL A 514 27.82 77.57 -55.46
CA VAL A 514 26.97 77.64 -54.26
C VAL A 514 25.52 77.36 -54.60
N LYS A 515 24.98 77.95 -55.68
CA LYS A 515 23.61 77.69 -56.14
C LYS A 515 23.39 76.23 -56.54
N ALA A 516 24.37 75.60 -57.19
CA ALA A 516 24.30 74.18 -57.51
C ALA A 516 24.28 73.32 -56.23
N SER A 517 25.12 73.65 -55.25
CA SER A 517 25.15 72.96 -53.95
C SER A 517 23.87 73.18 -53.13
N GLU A 518 23.26 74.36 -53.22
CA GLU A 518 21.98 74.68 -52.57
C GLU A 518 20.85 73.86 -53.17
N ASN A 519 20.77 73.79 -54.51
CA ASN A 519 19.77 72.96 -55.20
C ASN A 519 19.93 71.47 -54.89
N GLU A 520 21.17 70.95 -54.86
CA GLU A 520 21.42 69.55 -54.48
C GLU A 520 20.99 69.27 -53.03
N ALA A 521 21.22 70.21 -52.11
CA ALA A 521 20.76 70.08 -50.73
C ALA A 521 19.22 70.10 -50.64
N LEU A 522 18.56 70.92 -51.46
CA LEU A 522 17.10 71.01 -51.53
C LEU A 522 16.50 69.71 -52.08
N GLU A 523 17.05 69.15 -53.16
CA GLU A 523 16.64 67.85 -53.72
C GLU A 523 16.79 66.70 -52.69
N ARG A 524 17.87 66.72 -51.89
CA ARG A 524 18.06 65.72 -50.82
C ARG A 524 17.01 65.86 -49.72
N ILE A 525 16.65 67.08 -49.33
CA ILE A 525 15.61 67.32 -48.32
C ILE A 525 14.25 66.85 -48.85
N GLU A 526 13.91 67.15 -50.10
CA GLU A 526 12.67 66.69 -50.73
C GLU A 526 12.60 65.15 -50.81
N ALA A 527 13.72 64.49 -51.14
CA ALA A 527 13.79 63.02 -51.16
C ALA A 527 13.55 62.41 -49.77
N ILE A 528 14.16 62.97 -48.72
CA ILE A 528 13.95 62.51 -47.34
C ILE A 528 12.51 62.75 -46.89
N GLN A 529 11.90 63.88 -47.25
CA GLN A 529 10.50 64.15 -46.93
C GLN A 529 9.56 63.14 -47.60
N LYS A 530 9.81 62.80 -48.87
CA LYS A 530 9.04 61.78 -49.58
C LYS A 530 9.19 60.40 -48.93
N GLU A 531 10.40 60.01 -48.54
CA GLU A 531 10.64 58.75 -47.83
C GLU A 531 9.93 58.70 -46.47
N ILE A 532 9.88 59.81 -45.74
CA ILE A 532 9.10 59.93 -44.50
C ILE A 532 7.60 59.76 -44.75
N GLU A 533 7.06 60.36 -45.81
CA GLU A 533 5.64 60.18 -46.19
C GLU A 533 5.33 58.73 -46.58
N ASP A 534 6.19 58.09 -47.36
CA ASP A 534 6.05 56.68 -47.76
C ASP A 534 6.12 55.74 -46.53
N MET A 535 7.04 55.98 -45.59
CA MET A 535 7.09 55.23 -44.31
C MET A 535 5.84 55.45 -43.47
N LYS A 536 5.27 56.68 -43.46
CA LYS A 536 4.02 56.98 -42.76
C LYS A 536 2.82 56.25 -43.38
N ALA A 537 2.76 56.18 -44.71
CA ALA A 537 1.71 55.43 -45.40
C ALA A 537 1.82 53.93 -45.09
N ALA A 538 3.03 53.37 -45.19
CA ALA A 538 3.28 51.96 -44.90
C ALA A 538 2.95 51.59 -43.44
N THR A 539 3.30 52.45 -42.47
CA THR A 539 2.97 52.22 -41.05
C THR A 539 1.46 52.30 -40.79
N MET A 540 0.74 53.21 -41.43
CA MET A 540 -0.72 53.29 -41.32
C MET A 540 -1.42 52.05 -41.92
N ASP A 541 -0.94 51.54 -43.05
CA ASP A 541 -1.50 50.33 -43.66
C ASP A 541 -1.17 49.06 -42.86
N ALA A 542 0.03 48.97 -42.27
CA ALA A 542 0.39 47.91 -41.34
C ALA A 542 -0.49 47.92 -40.08
N LEU A 543 -0.77 49.11 -39.54
CA LEU A 543 -1.66 49.28 -38.38
C LEU A 543 -3.10 48.82 -38.69
N LYS A 544 -3.67 49.23 -39.82
CA LYS A 544 -4.99 48.75 -40.26
C LYS A 544 -5.03 47.24 -40.45
N THR A 545 -3.95 46.66 -40.98
CA THR A 545 -3.86 45.21 -41.17
C THR A 545 -3.80 44.47 -39.83
N ALA A 546 -3.07 45.02 -38.86
CA ALA A 546 -3.01 44.48 -37.50
C ALA A 546 -4.38 44.58 -36.79
N GLU A 547 -5.08 45.71 -36.91
CA GLU A 547 -6.43 45.89 -36.35
C GLU A 547 -7.44 44.91 -36.97
N VAL A 548 -7.37 44.67 -38.28
CA VAL A 548 -8.23 43.68 -38.96
C VAL A 548 -7.89 42.24 -38.51
N ALA A 549 -6.61 41.92 -38.33
CA ALA A 549 -6.18 40.62 -37.83
C ALA A 549 -6.61 40.38 -36.36
N GLU A 550 -6.55 41.41 -35.53
CA GLU A 550 -7.03 41.36 -34.14
C GLU A 550 -8.56 41.22 -34.06
N ALA A 551 -9.30 41.96 -34.89
CA ALA A 551 -10.75 41.81 -35.00
C ALA A 551 -11.15 40.41 -35.50
N ALA A 552 -10.41 39.85 -36.47
CA ALA A 552 -10.62 38.48 -36.95
C ALA A 552 -10.30 37.44 -35.87
N LYS A 553 -9.22 37.63 -35.10
CA LYS A 553 -8.88 36.77 -33.96
C LYS A 553 -9.99 36.78 -32.90
N MET A 554 -10.48 37.96 -32.52
CA MET A 554 -11.58 38.09 -31.55
C MET A 554 -12.88 37.44 -32.04
N ALA A 555 -13.17 37.49 -33.35
CA ALA A 555 -14.33 36.80 -33.92
C ALA A 555 -14.20 35.27 -33.84
N VAL A 556 -13.02 34.72 -34.15
CA VAL A 556 -12.75 33.28 -34.03
C VAL A 556 -12.79 32.81 -32.57
N GLU A 557 -12.23 33.60 -31.63
CA GLU A 557 -12.28 33.30 -30.19
C GLU A 557 -13.71 33.36 -29.63
N GLY A 558 -14.59 34.20 -30.20
CA GLY A 558 -16.00 34.27 -29.83
C GLY A 558 -16.88 33.13 -30.35
N GLU A 559 -16.49 32.47 -31.45
CA GLU A 559 -17.20 31.28 -31.99
C GLU A 559 -16.75 29.96 -31.34
N LEU A 560 -15.66 29.99 -30.55
CA LEU A 560 -15.08 28.83 -29.85
C LEU A 560 -15.53 28.69 -28.37
N GLN A 561 -16.41 29.58 -27.89
CA GLN A 561 -17.15 29.47 -26.62
C GLN A 561 -18.56 28.93 -26.85
#